data_AF-A0A6J8CW19-F1
#
_entry.id   AF-A0A6J8CW19-F1
#
_cell.length_a   1.000
_cell.length_b   1.000
_cell.length_c   1.000
_cell.angle_alpha   90.00
_cell.angle_beta   90.00
_cell.angle_gamma   90.00
#
_symmetry.space_group_name_H-M   'P 1'
#
loop_
_entity.id
_entity.type
_entity.pdbx_description
1 polymer ?
#
loop_
_entity_poly.entity_id
_entity_poly.type
_entity_poly.pdbx_seq_one_letter_code
_entity_poly.pdbx_strand_id
1 'polypeptide(L)'
;MKQHASDLQVFFAIKEIEKEVEIEEHRAEELANNEDLNIQTFSLTFDSKLPNLLAALESFGKISTESLPSKIVYQKTKEKQAQFIKENSFEKELMLTNTFRVKREGYNWCGGTAVLTNNKVLMLEVPVYLYNRKIGEPWTKLEDDSCEGYLVVLDQDGSLDRKVRVSSWSYGIAAINSKTVAVTSSRHPKIIIVNLQNKSIQKTINTKYPCYGITYFNDSLVYSCGENGIEMRNLISGKVTKLKIGNKTQYEHIAIHNDKIYISECWGQTGITCYSMAGKLIWKWEDNEVVEGIFDLTVDKDSYVYGVGTSSTYVVIISPNGKQSKYVSIKDKHRMLNLRSIDCCQQSSKLYVTDDFLNTRIYEIN
;
A
#
# COMPACT_ATOMS: atom_id res chain seq x y z
N MET A 1 13.02 36.75 5.17
CA MET A 1 11.66 37.03 5.68
C MET A 1 10.70 37.61 4.65
N LYS A 2 11.07 38.55 3.77
CA LYS A 2 10.14 39.11 2.75
C LYS A 2 9.66 38.11 1.68
N GLN A 3 10.42 37.06 1.37
CA GLN A 3 10.14 36.13 0.26
C GLN A 3 9.02 35.11 0.59
N HIS A 4 8.95 34.62 1.84
CA HIS A 4 7.87 33.69 2.25
C HIS A 4 6.51 34.37 2.40
N ALA A 5 6.49 35.69 2.64
CA ALA A 5 5.25 36.46 2.66
C ALA A 5 4.59 36.51 1.26
N SER A 6 5.41 36.50 0.19
CA SER A 6 4.94 36.53 -1.21
C SER A 6 4.31 35.21 -1.66
N ASP A 7 4.92 34.06 -1.34
CA ASP A 7 4.37 32.76 -1.75
C ASP A 7 3.04 32.45 -1.03
N LEU A 8 2.93 32.84 0.25
CA LEU A 8 1.71 32.68 1.03
C LEU A 8 0.57 33.58 0.51
N GLN A 9 0.89 34.81 0.09
CA GLN A 9 -0.07 35.71 -0.55
C GLN A 9 -0.56 35.18 -1.90
N VAL A 10 0.33 34.59 -2.71
CA VAL A 10 -0.06 33.93 -3.95
C VAL A 10 -0.94 32.72 -3.69
N PHE A 11 -0.65 31.92 -2.66
CA PHE A 11 -1.48 30.79 -2.28
C PHE A 11 -2.89 31.21 -1.86
N PHE A 12 -3.02 32.27 -1.05
CA PHE A 12 -4.32 32.81 -0.66
C PHE A 12 -5.09 33.37 -1.85
N ALA A 13 -4.42 34.10 -2.75
CA ALA A 13 -5.04 34.62 -3.97
C ALA A 13 -5.57 33.49 -4.88
N ILE A 14 -4.81 32.40 -5.05
CA ILE A 14 -5.26 31.22 -5.81
C ILE A 14 -6.48 30.57 -5.15
N LYS A 15 -6.49 30.44 -3.81
CA LYS A 15 -7.62 29.86 -3.08
C LYS A 15 -8.88 30.70 -3.16
N GLU A 16 -8.75 32.02 -3.25
CA GLU A 16 -9.87 32.94 -3.44
C GLU A 16 -10.46 32.82 -4.85
N ILE A 17 -9.62 32.68 -5.88
CA ILE A 17 -10.06 32.39 -7.27
C ILE A 17 -10.79 31.05 -7.34
N GLU A 18 -10.22 29.98 -6.77
CA GLU A 18 -10.84 28.65 -6.78
C GLU A 18 -12.25 28.69 -6.18
N LYS A 19 -12.43 29.44 -5.09
CA LYS A 19 -13.73 29.62 -4.44
C LYS A 19 -14.73 30.43 -5.28
N GLU A 20 -14.30 31.49 -5.95
CA GLU A 20 -15.19 32.26 -6.84
C GLU A 20 -15.63 31.43 -8.05
N VAL A 21 -14.74 30.60 -8.62
CA VAL A 21 -15.09 29.68 -9.71
C VAL A 21 -16.11 28.64 -9.24
N GLU A 22 -15.91 28.02 -8.08
CA GLU A 22 -16.82 27.00 -7.53
C GLU A 22 -18.24 27.58 -7.27
N ILE A 23 -18.33 28.83 -6.80
CA ILE A 23 -19.61 29.53 -6.61
C ILE A 23 -20.35 29.74 -7.93
N GLU A 24 -19.64 30.19 -8.98
CA GLU A 24 -20.25 30.45 -10.28
C GLU A 24 -20.57 29.16 -11.05
N GLU A 25 -19.80 28.08 -10.87
CA GLU A 25 -20.15 26.73 -11.36
C GLU A 25 -21.44 26.22 -10.72
N HIS A 26 -21.56 26.30 -9.39
CA HIS A 26 -22.79 25.89 -8.69
C HIS A 26 -24.00 26.71 -9.12
N ARG A 27 -23.82 28.02 -9.36
CA ARG A 27 -24.88 28.90 -9.87
C ARG A 27 -25.29 28.53 -11.30
N ALA A 28 -24.34 28.16 -12.15
CA ALA A 28 -24.62 27.68 -13.50
C ALA A 28 -25.36 26.32 -13.49
N GLU A 29 -25.02 25.42 -12.56
CA GLU A 29 -25.72 24.14 -12.37
C GLU A 29 -27.15 24.33 -11.85
N GLU A 30 -27.37 25.24 -10.89
CA GLU A 30 -28.73 25.60 -10.42
C GLU A 30 -29.61 26.18 -11.54
N LEU A 31 -29.03 26.99 -12.42
CA LEU A 31 -29.72 27.56 -13.58
C LEU A 31 -30.03 26.49 -14.64
N ALA A 32 -29.12 25.52 -14.86
CA ALA A 32 -29.32 24.43 -15.81
C ALA A 32 -30.38 23.40 -15.38
N ASN A 33 -30.66 23.30 -14.08
CA ASN A 33 -31.64 22.35 -13.51
C ASN A 33 -33.08 22.91 -13.43
N ASN A 34 -33.32 24.15 -13.88
CA ASN A 34 -34.68 24.71 -13.99
C ASN A 34 -35.31 24.28 -15.33
N GLU A 35 -36.44 23.57 -15.28
CA GLU A 35 -37.04 22.82 -16.42
C GLU A 35 -37.56 23.66 -17.60
N ASP A 36 -37.40 24.98 -17.61
CA ASP A 36 -37.82 25.86 -18.71
C ASP A 36 -36.64 26.66 -19.28
N LEU A 37 -35.82 26.05 -20.15
CA LEU A 37 -34.81 26.81 -20.90
C LEU A 37 -34.77 26.47 -22.39
N ASN A 38 -35.47 27.31 -23.16
CA ASN A 38 -35.09 27.64 -24.54
C ASN A 38 -33.63 28.12 -24.57
N ILE A 39 -32.90 27.75 -25.63
CA ILE A 39 -31.47 28.08 -25.86
C ILE A 39 -31.16 29.51 -25.41
N GLN A 40 -30.45 29.66 -24.28
CA GLN A 40 -29.83 30.91 -23.86
C GLN A 40 -28.31 30.81 -24.02
N THR A 41 -27.72 31.89 -24.54
CA THR A 41 -26.26 32.06 -24.55
C THR A 41 -25.84 32.51 -23.16
N PHE A 42 -25.05 31.71 -22.46
CA PHE A 42 -24.56 32.04 -21.12
C PHE A 42 -23.29 32.89 -21.23
N SER A 43 -23.33 34.09 -20.65
CA SER A 43 -22.20 35.01 -20.52
C SER A 43 -21.75 35.04 -19.07
N LEU A 44 -20.69 34.30 -18.74
CA LEU A 44 -20.01 34.42 -17.46
C LEU A 44 -19.24 35.75 -17.43
N THR A 45 -19.68 36.65 -16.54
CA THR A 45 -19.03 37.94 -16.34
C THR A 45 -18.39 37.91 -14.96
N PHE A 46 -17.08 37.69 -14.90
CA PHE A 46 -16.36 37.77 -13.64
C PHE A 46 -16.38 39.20 -13.13
N ASP A 47 -16.66 39.37 -11.83
CA ASP A 47 -16.65 40.68 -11.20
C ASP A 47 -15.26 41.33 -11.35
N SER A 48 -15.21 42.66 -11.28
CA SER A 48 -14.04 43.53 -11.42
C SER A 48 -12.82 43.15 -10.56
N LYS A 49 -12.97 42.20 -9.64
CA LYS A 49 -11.93 41.65 -8.77
C LYS A 49 -10.95 40.72 -9.49
N LEU A 50 -11.40 39.87 -10.42
CA LEU A 50 -10.53 38.89 -11.08
C LEU A 50 -9.47 39.57 -11.97
N PRO A 51 -9.80 40.59 -12.79
CA PRO A 51 -8.80 41.36 -13.52
C PRO A 51 -7.79 42.07 -12.61
N ASN A 52 -8.25 42.61 -11.47
CA ASN A 52 -7.37 43.26 -10.48
C ASN A 52 -6.40 42.26 -9.82
N LEU A 53 -6.88 41.04 -9.55
CA LEU A 53 -6.07 39.97 -8.97
C LEU A 53 -5.02 39.45 -9.96
N LEU A 54 -5.38 39.31 -11.24
CA LEU A 54 -4.45 38.95 -12.31
C LEU A 54 -3.37 40.03 -12.50
N ALA A 55 -3.75 41.31 -12.50
CA ALA A 55 -2.79 42.41 -12.53
C ALA A 55 -1.84 42.42 -11.32
N ALA A 56 -2.33 42.07 -10.12
CA ALA A 56 -1.49 41.92 -8.94
C ALA A 56 -0.49 40.74 -9.09
N LEU A 57 -0.92 39.63 -9.70
CA LEU A 57 -0.07 38.44 -9.90
C LEU A 57 1.01 38.65 -10.98
N GLU A 58 0.77 39.48 -12.00
CA GLU A 58 1.77 39.87 -13.01
C GLU A 58 2.98 40.59 -12.39
N SER A 59 2.78 41.29 -11.26
CA SER A 59 3.88 41.94 -10.53
C SER A 59 4.88 40.94 -9.92
N PHE A 60 4.52 39.66 -9.83
CA PHE A 60 5.33 38.57 -9.25
C PHE A 60 5.84 37.56 -10.29
N GLY A 61 5.67 37.81 -11.59
CA GLY A 61 6.22 37.01 -12.68
C GLY A 61 5.40 37.07 -13.97
N LYS A 62 5.96 36.52 -15.06
CA LYS A 62 5.30 36.50 -16.37
C LYS A 62 4.18 35.44 -16.38
N ILE A 63 2.94 35.91 -16.51
CA ILE A 63 1.74 35.08 -16.60
C ILE A 63 1.28 35.09 -18.05
N SER A 64 1.01 33.91 -18.62
CA SER A 64 0.34 33.77 -19.90
C SER A 64 -1.04 33.16 -19.69
N THR A 65 -2.04 33.76 -20.34
CA THR A 65 -3.43 33.35 -20.28
C THR A 65 -3.78 32.66 -21.60
N GLU A 66 -4.21 31.41 -21.54
CA GLU A 66 -4.71 30.70 -22.71
C GLU A 66 -6.21 30.44 -22.53
N SER A 67 -7.02 30.98 -23.44
CA SER A 67 -8.48 30.90 -23.40
C SER A 67 -8.94 29.82 -24.39
N LEU A 68 -9.47 28.72 -23.86
CA LEU A 68 -10.18 27.69 -24.63
C LEU A 68 -11.70 27.85 -24.40
N PRO A 69 -12.55 27.35 -25.30
CA PRO A 69 -14.01 27.57 -25.27
C PRO A 69 -14.73 27.18 -23.97
N SER A 70 -14.08 26.44 -23.07
CA SER A 70 -14.62 26.01 -21.78
C SER A 70 -13.58 25.98 -20.65
N LYS A 71 -12.41 26.62 -20.84
CA LYS A 71 -11.32 26.58 -19.85
C LYS A 71 -10.40 27.77 -19.98
N ILE A 72 -10.11 28.45 -18.88
CA ILE A 72 -9.02 29.41 -18.78
C ILE A 72 -7.85 28.71 -18.08
N VAL A 73 -6.69 28.65 -18.74
CA VAL A 73 -5.46 28.10 -18.17
C VAL A 73 -4.48 29.23 -17.90
N TYR A 74 -4.07 29.37 -16.63
CA TYR A 74 -3.04 30.32 -16.22
C TYR A 74 -1.70 29.60 -16.05
N GLN A 75 -0.68 30.03 -16.80
CA GLN A 75 0.66 29.45 -16.73
C GLN A 75 1.67 30.50 -16.27
N LYS A 76 2.28 30.29 -15.09
CA LYS A 76 3.38 31.11 -14.57
C LYS A 76 4.71 30.53 -15.04
N THR A 77 5.48 31.28 -15.83
CA THR A 77 6.81 30.84 -16.28
C THR A 77 7.87 31.37 -15.30
N LYS A 78 8.54 30.47 -14.56
CA LYS A 78 9.65 30.83 -13.66
C LYS A 78 10.93 31.01 -14.48
N GLU A 79 11.49 32.23 -14.54
CA GLU A 79 12.84 32.43 -15.05
C GLU A 79 13.86 31.76 -14.11
N LYS A 80 14.74 30.92 -14.68
CA LYS A 80 15.76 30.18 -13.93
C LYS A 80 16.75 31.14 -13.26
N GLN A 81 16.72 31.23 -11.93
CA GLN A 81 17.84 31.72 -11.14
C GLN A 81 18.34 30.64 -10.17
N ALA A 82 19.67 30.50 -10.14
CA ALA A 82 20.52 29.76 -9.21
C ALA A 82 20.07 28.34 -8.82
N GLN A 83 20.79 27.35 -9.35
CA GLN A 83 20.75 25.97 -8.87
C GLN A 83 21.19 25.95 -7.40
N PHE A 84 20.22 25.80 -6.49
CA PHE A 84 20.50 25.28 -5.16
C PHE A 84 20.99 23.84 -5.32
N ILE A 85 22.10 23.53 -4.67
CA ILE A 85 22.62 22.18 -4.53
C ILE A 85 21.47 21.29 -4.08
N LYS A 86 21.14 20.29 -4.90
CA LYS A 86 20.07 19.31 -4.69
C LYS A 86 20.34 18.60 -3.36
N GLU A 87 19.69 19.02 -2.28
CA GLU A 87 19.68 18.25 -1.03
C GLU A 87 19.09 16.89 -1.36
N ASN A 88 19.83 15.81 -1.04
CA ASN A 88 19.54 14.39 -1.30
C ASN A 88 18.03 14.11 -1.41
N SER A 89 17.51 14.23 -2.63
CA SER A 89 16.10 14.00 -2.90
C SER A 89 15.84 12.51 -2.68
N PHE A 90 14.83 12.22 -1.88
CA PHE A 90 14.29 10.88 -1.76
C PHE A 90 13.64 10.52 -3.11
N GLU A 91 14.44 9.93 -4.01
CA GLU A 91 14.13 9.84 -5.45
C GLU A 91 13.17 8.70 -5.84
N LYS A 92 12.75 7.84 -4.91
CA LYS A 92 11.85 6.73 -5.26
C LYS A 92 10.46 7.23 -5.69
N GLU A 93 10.06 6.84 -6.88
CA GLU A 93 8.73 7.07 -7.44
C GLU A 93 8.02 5.74 -7.73
N LEU A 94 6.71 5.71 -7.51
CA LEU A 94 5.86 4.59 -7.87
C LEU A 94 4.98 5.01 -9.04
N MET A 95 5.18 4.38 -10.19
CA MET A 95 4.36 4.60 -11.38
C MET A 95 3.41 3.42 -11.57
N LEU A 96 2.09 3.66 -11.57
CA LEU A 96 1.11 2.61 -11.82
C LEU A 96 1.26 2.11 -13.27
N THR A 97 1.60 0.84 -13.43
CA THR A 97 1.78 0.22 -14.77
C THR A 97 0.62 -0.67 -15.16
N ASN A 98 -0.01 -1.34 -14.19
CA ASN A 98 -1.12 -2.23 -14.46
C ASN A 98 -2.06 -2.31 -13.26
N THR A 99 -3.33 -2.63 -13.51
CA THR A 99 -4.32 -2.95 -12.48
C THR A 99 -5.15 -4.11 -12.96
N PHE A 100 -5.27 -5.14 -12.13
CA PHE A 100 -6.16 -6.24 -12.41
C PHE A 100 -7.09 -6.51 -11.24
N ARG A 101 -8.29 -6.98 -11.59
CA ARG A 101 -9.37 -7.25 -10.64
C ARG A 101 -9.77 -8.70 -10.77
N VAL A 102 -9.65 -9.43 -9.67
CA VAL A 102 -10.21 -10.77 -9.56
C VAL A 102 -11.72 -10.61 -9.35
N LYS A 103 -12.53 -10.77 -10.41
CA LYS A 103 -14.00 -10.75 -10.29
C LYS A 103 -14.44 -11.89 -9.36
N ARG A 104 -15.10 -11.56 -8.25
CA ARG A 104 -15.66 -12.54 -7.32
C ARG A 104 -17.00 -12.12 -6.77
N GLU A 105 -17.80 -13.13 -6.46
CA GLU A 105 -19.01 -13.01 -5.67
C GLU A 105 -18.64 -13.11 -4.18
N GLY A 106 -19.08 -12.14 -3.37
CA GLY A 106 -18.86 -12.12 -1.92
C GLY A 106 -17.64 -11.33 -1.41
N TYR A 107 -17.56 -11.17 -0.09
CA TYR A 107 -16.45 -10.53 0.61
C TYR A 107 -15.36 -11.57 0.91
N ASN A 108 -14.15 -11.32 0.41
CA ASN A 108 -12.98 -12.19 0.62
C ASN A 108 -11.86 -11.37 1.24
N TRP A 109 -11.18 -11.91 2.25
CA TRP A 109 -10.06 -11.25 2.91
C TRP A 109 -8.76 -11.74 2.29
N CYS A 110 -7.81 -10.82 2.10
CA CYS A 110 -6.46 -11.17 1.72
C CYS A 110 -5.60 -11.27 2.98
N GLY A 111 -5.13 -12.47 3.29
CA GLY A 111 -4.22 -12.68 4.43
C GLY A 111 -2.80 -12.19 4.16
N GLY A 112 -2.37 -12.23 2.89
CA GLY A 112 -1.04 -11.85 2.45
C GLY A 112 -0.86 -12.01 0.94
N THR A 113 0.19 -11.38 0.41
CA THR A 113 0.61 -11.52 -0.99
C THR A 113 2.08 -11.93 -1.04
N ALA A 114 2.43 -12.75 -2.02
CA ALA A 114 3.83 -13.05 -2.36
C ALA A 114 4.00 -13.01 -3.88
N VAL A 115 5.17 -12.60 -4.35
CA VAL A 115 5.52 -12.60 -5.77
C VAL A 115 6.51 -13.73 -6.04
N LEU A 116 6.17 -14.58 -7.00
CA LEU A 116 7.06 -15.64 -7.44
C LEU A 116 8.17 -15.11 -8.34
N THR A 117 9.28 -15.85 -8.43
CA THR A 117 10.42 -15.52 -9.30
C THR A 117 10.10 -15.55 -10.80
N ASN A 118 8.96 -16.10 -11.19
CA ASN A 118 8.44 -16.03 -12.57
C ASN A 118 7.44 -14.87 -12.76
N ASN A 119 7.42 -13.89 -11.86
CA ASN A 119 6.52 -12.73 -11.84
C ASN A 119 5.03 -13.08 -11.73
N LYS A 120 4.68 -14.32 -11.32
CA LYS A 120 3.32 -14.65 -10.93
C LYS A 120 3.02 -14.11 -9.54
N VAL A 121 1.79 -13.67 -9.33
CA VAL A 121 1.34 -13.13 -8.05
C VAL A 121 0.60 -14.23 -7.30
N LEU A 122 0.98 -14.42 -6.04
CA LEU A 122 0.32 -15.31 -5.11
C LEU A 122 -0.47 -14.50 -4.11
N MET A 123 -1.71 -14.90 -3.87
CA MET A 123 -2.57 -14.25 -2.89
C MET A 123 -3.17 -15.32 -1.99
N LEU A 124 -3.15 -15.06 -0.69
CA LEU A 124 -3.94 -15.84 0.25
C LEU A 124 -5.35 -15.28 0.29
N GLU A 125 -6.29 -16.10 -0.16
CA GLU A 125 -7.72 -15.83 -0.07
C GLU A 125 -8.26 -16.56 1.16
N VAL A 126 -8.82 -15.81 2.10
CA VAL A 126 -9.61 -16.35 3.19
C VAL A 126 -11.04 -15.84 3.00
N PRO A 127 -12.02 -16.72 2.77
CA PRO A 127 -13.40 -16.30 2.70
C PRO A 127 -13.80 -15.59 3.99
N VAL A 128 -14.34 -14.37 3.90
CA VAL A 128 -14.91 -13.70 5.07
C VAL A 128 -16.33 -14.18 5.21
N TYR A 129 -16.50 -15.45 5.60
CA TYR A 129 -17.79 -15.90 6.10
C TYR A 129 -18.10 -15.28 7.44
N LEU A 130 -17.17 -14.55 8.06
CA LEU A 130 -17.18 -14.35 9.51
C LEU A 130 -17.93 -13.13 10.01
N TYR A 131 -18.49 -12.35 9.08
CA TYR A 131 -19.06 -11.07 9.41
C TYR A 131 -20.24 -10.74 8.50
N ASN A 132 -21.44 -10.93 9.03
CA ASN A 132 -22.63 -10.45 8.37
C ASN A 132 -22.74 -8.95 8.60
N ARG A 133 -22.36 -8.14 7.61
CA ARG A 133 -22.54 -6.69 7.67
C ARG A 133 -23.87 -6.35 7.02
N LYS A 134 -24.91 -6.13 7.83
CA LYS A 134 -25.88 -5.10 7.48
C LYS A 134 -25.20 -3.75 7.70
N ILE A 135 -25.32 -2.84 6.73
CA ILE A 135 -24.77 -1.49 6.85
C ILE A 135 -25.35 -0.86 8.13
N GLY A 136 -24.48 -0.50 9.10
CA GLY A 136 -24.87 0.10 10.37
C GLY A 136 -24.90 -0.83 11.59
N GLU A 137 -24.67 -2.14 11.43
CA GLU A 137 -24.61 -3.09 12.55
C GLU A 137 -23.16 -3.42 12.95
N PRO A 138 -22.90 -3.67 14.26
CA PRO A 138 -21.59 -4.10 14.75
C PRO A 138 -21.26 -5.52 14.27
N TRP A 139 -19.98 -5.77 14.08
CA TRP A 139 -19.42 -7.04 13.62
C TRP A 139 -19.83 -8.20 14.54
N THR A 140 -20.64 -9.14 14.04
CA THR A 140 -20.96 -10.39 14.75
C THR A 140 -20.02 -11.51 14.28
N LYS A 141 -19.26 -12.08 15.21
CA LYS A 141 -18.35 -13.22 14.98
C LYS A 141 -19.18 -14.46 14.64
N LEU A 142 -19.01 -15.02 13.44
CA LEU A 142 -19.51 -16.37 13.17
C LEU A 142 -18.55 -17.40 13.77
N GLU A 143 -19.07 -18.36 14.53
CA GLU A 143 -18.30 -19.32 15.32
C GLU A 143 -17.74 -20.49 14.50
N ASP A 144 -17.81 -20.44 13.17
CA ASP A 144 -17.42 -21.57 12.34
C ASP A 144 -15.90 -21.62 12.10
N ASP A 145 -15.24 -22.60 12.74
CA ASP A 145 -13.85 -22.98 12.49
C ASP A 145 -13.63 -23.63 11.11
N SER A 146 -14.69 -23.83 10.32
CA SER A 146 -14.63 -24.43 8.98
C SER A 146 -14.03 -23.54 7.89
N CYS A 147 -13.60 -22.31 8.18
CA CYS A 147 -13.10 -21.36 7.17
C CYS A 147 -11.96 -21.97 6.34
N GLU A 148 -12.30 -22.41 5.13
CA GLU A 148 -11.36 -22.96 4.16
C GLU A 148 -10.55 -21.81 3.54
N GLY A 149 -9.24 -21.80 3.74
CA GLY A 149 -8.35 -20.88 3.03
C GLY A 149 -8.03 -21.40 1.63
N TYR A 150 -7.67 -20.48 0.74
CA TYR A 150 -7.20 -20.81 -0.60
C TYR A 150 -5.97 -20.00 -0.94
N LEU A 151 -4.99 -20.67 -1.52
CA LEU A 151 -3.92 -20.02 -2.24
C LEU A 151 -4.37 -19.79 -3.68
N VAL A 152 -4.37 -18.55 -4.10
CA VAL A 152 -4.70 -18.13 -5.46
C VAL A 152 -3.41 -17.75 -6.15
N VAL A 153 -3.18 -18.32 -7.33
CA VAL A 153 -2.04 -17.98 -8.18
C VAL A 153 -2.58 -17.27 -9.41
N LEU A 154 -2.07 -16.08 -9.66
CA LEU A 154 -2.46 -15.23 -10.77
C LEU A 154 -1.29 -15.04 -11.73
N ASP A 155 -1.62 -14.98 -13.03
CA ASP A 155 -0.68 -14.56 -14.05
C ASP A 155 -0.47 -13.03 -14.02
N GLN A 156 0.47 -12.53 -14.83
CA GLN A 156 0.87 -11.12 -14.83
C GLN A 156 -0.26 -10.16 -15.27
N ASP A 157 -1.23 -10.68 -16.02
CA ASP A 157 -2.44 -9.98 -16.44
C ASP A 157 -3.57 -10.06 -15.39
N GLY A 158 -3.33 -10.74 -14.27
CA GLY A 158 -4.30 -10.99 -13.21
C GLY A 158 -5.27 -12.14 -13.47
N SER A 159 -5.12 -12.86 -14.58
CA SER A 159 -5.94 -14.03 -14.85
C SER A 159 -5.63 -15.15 -13.85
N LEU A 160 -6.65 -15.92 -13.49
CA LEU A 160 -6.52 -17.03 -12.56
C LEU A 160 -5.81 -18.21 -13.23
N ASP A 161 -4.58 -18.49 -12.82
CA ASP A 161 -3.83 -19.68 -13.24
C ASP A 161 -4.32 -20.90 -12.46
N ARG A 162 -4.31 -20.83 -11.12
CA ARG A 162 -4.71 -21.95 -10.26
C ARG A 162 -5.14 -21.52 -8.87
N LYS A 163 -5.94 -22.39 -8.24
CA LYS A 163 -6.38 -22.29 -6.84
C LYS A 163 -5.97 -23.57 -6.11
N VAL A 164 -5.32 -23.45 -4.96
CA VAL A 164 -4.91 -24.57 -4.11
C VAL A 164 -5.57 -24.41 -2.76
N ARG A 165 -6.31 -25.43 -2.31
CA ARG A 165 -6.92 -25.39 -0.99
C ARG A 165 -5.84 -25.48 0.08
N VAL A 166 -5.91 -24.56 1.03
CA VAL A 166 -5.07 -24.56 2.23
C VAL A 166 -5.98 -24.71 3.45
N SER A 167 -5.53 -25.47 4.45
CA SER A 167 -6.34 -25.65 5.65
C SER A 167 -6.33 -24.36 6.49
N SER A 168 -7.50 -23.93 6.97
CA SER A 168 -7.71 -22.87 7.98
C SER A 168 -7.31 -21.44 7.58
N TRP A 169 -7.54 -20.52 8.52
CA TRP A 169 -7.21 -19.10 8.45
C TRP A 169 -5.70 -18.89 8.26
N SER A 170 -5.31 -18.75 7.00
CA SER A 170 -3.94 -18.49 6.60
C SER A 170 -3.60 -17.02 6.80
N TYR A 171 -2.37 -16.72 7.21
CA TYR A 171 -1.93 -15.36 7.51
C TYR A 171 -0.86 -14.91 6.52
N GLY A 172 0.40 -15.28 6.73
CA GLY A 172 1.50 -14.93 5.83
C GLY A 172 1.79 -16.00 4.77
N ILE A 173 2.41 -15.56 3.68
CA ILE A 173 2.89 -16.40 2.58
C ILE A 173 4.33 -16.03 2.23
N ALA A 174 5.16 -17.04 1.95
CA ALA A 174 6.51 -16.86 1.45
C ALA A 174 6.78 -17.75 0.25
N ALA A 175 7.32 -17.18 -0.83
CA ALA A 175 7.82 -17.95 -1.96
C ALA A 175 9.14 -18.63 -1.59
N ILE A 176 9.22 -19.96 -1.68
CA ILE A 176 10.48 -20.70 -1.52
C ILE A 176 11.21 -20.79 -2.87
N ASN A 177 10.44 -21.06 -3.93
CA ASN A 177 10.91 -21.04 -5.31
C ASN A 177 9.71 -20.86 -6.26
N SER A 178 9.91 -20.96 -7.58
CA SER A 178 8.85 -20.78 -8.58
C SER A 178 7.71 -21.81 -8.53
N LYS A 179 7.86 -22.90 -7.76
CA LYS A 179 6.92 -24.02 -7.67
C LYS A 179 6.46 -24.32 -6.25
N THR A 180 7.07 -23.71 -5.23
CA THR A 180 6.84 -24.05 -3.84
C THR A 180 6.69 -22.81 -2.99
N VAL A 181 5.71 -22.82 -2.09
CA VAL A 181 5.43 -21.73 -1.16
C VAL A 181 5.25 -22.27 0.25
N ALA A 182 5.51 -21.42 1.24
CA ALA A 182 5.14 -21.65 2.63
C ALA A 182 3.98 -20.74 3.02
N VAL A 183 3.03 -21.27 3.79
CA VAL A 183 1.86 -20.53 4.29
C VAL A 183 1.74 -20.76 5.79
N THR A 184 1.64 -19.68 6.56
CA THR A 184 1.39 -19.75 8.00
C THR A 184 -0.10 -19.77 8.31
N SER A 185 -0.46 -20.22 9.50
CA SER A 185 -1.82 -20.14 10.01
C SER A 185 -1.85 -19.42 11.35
N SER A 186 -2.76 -18.46 11.49
CA SER A 186 -2.95 -17.66 12.71
C SER A 186 -3.81 -18.36 13.76
N ARG A 187 -4.48 -19.48 13.41
CA ARG A 187 -5.31 -20.27 14.33
C ARG A 187 -4.66 -21.56 14.79
N HIS A 188 -3.92 -22.21 13.90
CA HIS A 188 -3.23 -23.46 14.21
C HIS A 188 -1.72 -23.26 14.19
N PRO A 189 -0.98 -23.85 15.15
CA PRO A 189 0.46 -23.73 15.24
C PRO A 189 1.14 -24.61 14.18
N LYS A 190 1.03 -24.19 12.91
CA LYS A 190 1.62 -24.90 11.77
C LYS A 190 1.97 -23.96 10.62
N ILE A 191 2.93 -24.40 9.83
CA ILE A 191 3.28 -23.86 8.52
C ILE A 191 3.09 -24.98 7.50
N ILE A 192 2.39 -24.71 6.41
CA ILE A 192 2.20 -25.68 5.32
C ILE A 192 3.08 -25.30 4.14
N ILE A 193 3.70 -26.30 3.53
CA ILE A 193 4.50 -26.17 2.31
C ILE A 193 3.66 -26.73 1.16
N VAL A 194 3.39 -25.89 0.17
CA VAL A 194 2.49 -26.20 -0.94
C VAL A 194 3.28 -26.24 -2.24
N ASN A 195 3.06 -27.27 -3.05
CA ASN A 195 3.54 -27.34 -4.42
C ASN A 195 2.47 -26.83 -5.38
N LEU A 196 2.82 -25.78 -6.11
CA LEU A 196 1.94 -25.09 -7.03
C LEU A 196 1.70 -25.88 -8.31
N GLN A 197 2.65 -26.72 -8.73
CA GLN A 197 2.57 -27.49 -9.96
C GLN A 197 1.52 -28.61 -9.85
N ASN A 198 1.59 -29.43 -8.79
CA ASN A 198 0.66 -30.53 -8.55
C ASN A 198 -0.50 -30.17 -7.61
N LYS A 199 -0.54 -28.93 -7.11
CA LYS A 199 -1.60 -28.39 -6.24
C LYS A 199 -1.75 -29.18 -4.93
N SER A 200 -0.66 -29.71 -4.37
CA SER A 200 -0.70 -30.52 -3.16
C SER A 200 0.14 -29.95 -2.01
N ILE A 201 -0.27 -30.30 -0.78
CA ILE A 201 0.51 -30.04 0.42
C ILE A 201 1.66 -31.05 0.44
N GLN A 202 2.90 -30.55 0.36
CA GLN A 202 4.11 -31.38 0.39
C GLN A 202 4.53 -31.72 1.82
N LYS A 203 4.39 -30.76 2.73
CA LYS A 203 4.88 -30.88 4.11
C LYS A 203 4.07 -29.98 5.03
N THR A 204 3.83 -30.46 6.25
CA THR A 204 3.32 -29.65 7.36
C THR A 204 4.39 -29.57 8.44
N ILE A 205 4.73 -28.35 8.84
CA ILE A 205 5.69 -28.06 9.89
C ILE A 205 4.89 -27.62 11.12
N ASN A 206 4.86 -28.44 12.16
CA ASN A 206 4.24 -28.05 13.42
C ASN A 206 5.13 -27.03 14.15
N THR A 207 4.53 -25.95 14.61
CA THR A 207 5.16 -24.94 15.46
C THR A 207 4.62 -25.06 16.87
N LYS A 208 5.21 -24.31 17.82
CA LYS A 208 4.71 -24.30 19.20
C LYS A 208 3.49 -23.38 19.37
N TYR A 209 3.47 -22.28 18.61
CA TYR A 209 2.45 -21.23 18.68
C TYR A 209 1.96 -20.86 17.28
N PRO A 210 0.78 -20.23 17.15
CA PRO A 210 0.32 -19.67 15.89
C PRO A 210 1.36 -18.77 15.23
N CYS A 211 1.37 -18.77 13.90
CA CYS A 211 2.35 -18.04 13.13
C CYS A 211 1.67 -16.98 12.26
N TYR A 212 2.29 -15.81 12.19
CA TYR A 212 1.77 -14.65 11.47
C TYR A 212 2.60 -14.44 10.20
N GLY A 213 3.39 -13.38 10.12
CA GLY A 213 4.26 -13.09 9.00
C GLY A 213 5.36 -14.14 8.81
N ILE A 214 5.69 -14.39 7.54
CA ILE A 214 6.71 -15.35 7.12
C ILE A 214 7.44 -14.82 5.90
N THR A 215 8.73 -15.09 5.84
CA THR A 215 9.57 -14.86 4.66
C THR A 215 10.55 -16.01 4.48
N TYR A 216 11.18 -16.09 3.31
CA TYR A 216 12.18 -17.12 2.99
C TYR A 216 13.53 -16.45 2.71
N PHE A 217 14.57 -16.93 3.40
CA PHE A 217 15.92 -16.38 3.34
C PHE A 217 16.94 -17.49 3.56
N ASN A 218 17.91 -17.65 2.64
CA ASN A 218 19.03 -18.61 2.75
C ASN A 218 18.59 -20.00 3.23
N ASP A 219 17.75 -20.68 2.44
CA ASP A 219 17.19 -22.00 2.74
C ASP A 219 16.40 -22.12 4.04
N SER A 220 16.02 -20.98 4.62
CA SER A 220 15.34 -20.92 5.91
C SER A 220 14.04 -20.15 5.79
N LEU A 221 13.02 -20.64 6.49
CA LEU A 221 11.82 -19.86 6.75
C LEU A 221 12.07 -19.02 7.98
N VAL A 222 11.82 -17.72 7.90
CA VAL A 222 11.83 -16.82 9.05
C VAL A 222 10.41 -16.35 9.27
N TYR A 223 9.88 -16.58 10.47
CA TYR A 223 8.47 -16.36 10.76
C TYR A 223 8.25 -15.83 12.18
N SER A 224 7.20 -15.03 12.33
CA SER A 224 6.70 -14.62 13.64
C SER A 224 5.89 -15.75 14.24
N CYS A 225 6.25 -16.15 15.45
CA CYS A 225 5.67 -17.26 16.20
C CYS A 225 5.15 -16.71 17.52
N GLY A 226 3.83 -16.53 17.63
CA GLY A 226 3.08 -16.00 18.78
C GLY A 226 3.90 -15.58 20.01
N GLU A 227 4.05 -16.45 21.02
CA GLU A 227 4.77 -16.12 22.26
C GLU A 227 6.30 -16.24 22.15
N ASN A 228 6.81 -16.73 21.02
CA ASN A 228 8.22 -17.04 20.81
C ASN A 228 8.99 -15.93 20.09
N GLY A 229 8.35 -14.85 19.67
CA GLY A 229 8.98 -13.82 18.85
C GLY A 229 9.25 -14.36 17.45
N ILE A 230 10.50 -14.24 16.98
CA ILE A 230 10.87 -14.62 15.61
C ILE A 230 11.71 -15.89 15.62
N GLU A 231 11.30 -16.86 14.82
CA GLU A 231 12.00 -18.12 14.62
C GLU A 231 12.53 -18.22 13.19
N MET A 232 13.69 -18.82 13.04
CA MET A 232 14.28 -19.19 11.75
C MET A 232 14.43 -20.71 11.71
N ARG A 233 13.83 -21.35 10.70
CA ARG A 233 13.92 -22.79 10.48
C ARG A 233 14.58 -23.08 9.15
N ASN A 234 15.74 -23.71 9.18
CA ASN A 234 16.41 -24.20 7.98
C ASN A 234 15.65 -25.41 7.42
N LEU A 235 15.26 -25.35 6.14
CA LEU A 235 14.42 -26.37 5.51
C LEU A 235 15.14 -27.67 5.22
N ILE A 236 16.47 -27.63 5.07
CA ILE A 236 17.32 -28.79 4.77
C ILE A 236 17.61 -29.58 6.06
N SER A 237 18.20 -28.92 7.05
CA SER A 237 18.59 -29.54 8.33
C SER A 237 17.44 -29.68 9.33
N GLY A 238 16.35 -28.93 9.14
CA GLY A 238 15.26 -28.84 10.12
C GLY A 238 15.59 -28.05 11.38
N LYS A 239 16.82 -27.55 11.53
CA LYS A 239 17.27 -26.78 12.71
C LYS A 239 16.43 -25.52 12.88
N VAL A 240 15.94 -25.31 14.09
CA VAL A 240 15.21 -24.09 14.51
C VAL A 240 16.14 -23.23 15.34
N THR A 241 16.20 -21.94 15.01
CA THR A 241 16.96 -20.91 15.73
C THR A 241 15.99 -19.82 16.15
N LYS A 242 15.92 -19.52 17.45
CA LYS A 242 15.17 -18.36 17.95
C LYS A 242 16.03 -17.11 17.79
N LEU A 243 15.48 -16.10 17.13
CA LEU A 243 16.16 -14.81 16.96
C LEU A 243 15.84 -13.92 18.16
N LYS A 244 16.88 -13.36 18.79
CA LYS A 244 16.75 -12.48 19.95
C LYS A 244 16.40 -11.05 19.50
N ILE A 245 15.17 -10.86 19.00
CA ILE A 245 14.73 -9.59 18.42
C ILE A 245 13.73 -8.93 19.35
N GLY A 246 14.07 -7.72 19.81
CA GLY A 246 13.26 -6.93 20.72
C GLY A 246 12.86 -7.66 22.01
N ASN A 247 11.90 -7.07 22.72
CA ASN A 247 11.33 -7.64 23.95
C ASN A 247 9.84 -8.04 23.77
N LYS A 248 9.31 -7.89 22.56
CA LYS A 248 7.91 -8.21 22.28
C LYS A 248 7.75 -9.70 22.02
N THR A 249 6.62 -10.23 22.44
CA THR A 249 6.27 -11.62 22.21
C THR A 249 5.80 -11.82 20.78
N GLN A 250 4.95 -10.93 20.27
CA GLN A 250 4.30 -11.05 18.97
C GLN A 250 4.70 -9.94 17.99
N TYR A 251 4.99 -10.35 16.75
CA TYR A 251 5.17 -9.49 15.58
C TYR A 251 4.20 -9.91 14.48
N GLU A 252 3.80 -9.00 13.60
CA GLU A 252 2.80 -9.32 12.57
C GLU A 252 3.47 -9.68 11.26
N HIS A 253 4.17 -8.74 10.62
CA HIS A 253 4.77 -8.95 9.30
C HIS A 253 6.29 -8.91 9.40
N ILE A 254 6.95 -9.71 8.56
CA ILE A 254 8.41 -9.84 8.52
C ILE A 254 8.88 -9.81 7.07
N ALA A 255 9.85 -8.95 6.79
CA ALA A 255 10.65 -9.03 5.57
C ALA A 255 12.14 -9.06 5.90
N ILE A 256 12.94 -9.63 5.00
CA ILE A 256 14.39 -9.77 5.19
C ILE A 256 15.11 -9.36 3.93
N HIS A 257 16.18 -8.57 4.10
CA HIS A 257 17.12 -8.24 3.04
C HIS A 257 18.49 -7.89 3.62
N ASN A 258 19.57 -8.31 2.96
CA ASN A 258 20.96 -7.99 3.34
C ASN A 258 21.26 -8.14 4.85
N ASP A 259 20.94 -9.30 5.43
CA ASP A 259 21.11 -9.60 6.87
C ASP A 259 20.40 -8.64 7.83
N LYS A 260 19.35 -7.97 7.34
CA LYS A 260 18.44 -7.15 8.13
C LYS A 260 17.05 -7.76 8.14
N ILE A 261 16.38 -7.59 9.27
CA ILE A 261 15.02 -8.05 9.52
C ILE A 261 14.17 -6.82 9.76
N TYR A 262 13.12 -6.69 8.98
CA TYR A 262 12.15 -5.59 9.04
C TYR A 262 10.85 -6.16 9.56
N ILE A 263 10.31 -5.57 10.61
CA ILE A 263 9.12 -6.09 11.27
C ILE A 263 8.10 -4.98 11.50
N SER A 264 6.83 -5.30 11.27
CA SER A 264 5.74 -4.48 11.77
C SER A 264 5.40 -4.88 13.20
N GLU A 265 5.02 -3.88 13.99
CA GLU A 265 4.53 -4.10 15.33
C GLU A 265 3.10 -4.68 15.31
N CYS A 266 2.64 -5.20 16.45
CA CYS A 266 1.32 -5.84 16.57
C CYS A 266 0.17 -4.87 16.27
N TRP A 267 -1.02 -5.44 15.98
CA TRP A 267 -2.24 -4.71 15.62
C TRP A 267 -2.43 -3.40 16.39
N GLY A 268 -2.66 -2.31 15.64
CA GLY A 268 -2.88 -0.97 16.19
C GLY A 268 -1.60 -0.18 16.48
N GLN A 269 -0.40 -0.76 16.30
CA GLN A 269 0.86 -0.03 16.42
C GLN A 269 1.36 0.42 15.05
N THR A 270 1.70 1.69 14.93
CA THR A 270 2.15 2.32 13.68
C THR A 270 3.67 2.36 13.66
N GLY A 271 4.29 1.24 13.29
CA GLY A 271 5.74 1.22 13.25
C GLY A 271 6.34 0.08 12.48
N ILE A 272 7.47 0.39 11.85
CA ILE A 272 8.36 -0.60 11.26
C ILE A 272 9.71 -0.49 11.96
N THR A 273 10.23 -1.61 12.44
CA THR A 273 11.53 -1.66 13.10
C THR A 273 12.49 -2.51 12.31
N CYS A 274 13.73 -2.04 12.16
CA CYS A 274 14.81 -2.75 11.51
C CYS A 274 15.82 -3.27 12.54
N TYR A 275 16.09 -4.57 12.49
CA TYR A 275 17.10 -5.25 13.28
C TYR A 275 18.15 -5.91 12.37
N SER A 276 19.35 -6.12 12.89
CA SER A 276 20.28 -7.10 12.31
C SER A 276 19.82 -8.53 12.59
N MET A 277 20.30 -9.52 11.82
CA MET A 277 20.11 -10.94 12.12
C MET A 277 20.58 -11.35 13.53
N ALA A 278 21.52 -10.60 14.12
CA ALA A 278 22.00 -10.80 15.49
C ALA A 278 21.06 -10.21 16.56
N GLY A 279 19.98 -9.55 16.17
CA GLY A 279 19.01 -8.95 17.10
C GLY A 279 19.32 -7.52 17.53
N LYS A 280 20.40 -6.90 17.03
CA LYS A 280 20.70 -5.49 17.31
C LYS A 280 19.72 -4.58 16.56
N LEU A 281 19.07 -3.67 17.28
CA LEU A 281 18.27 -2.59 16.70
C LEU A 281 19.14 -1.70 15.80
N ILE A 282 18.70 -1.46 14.57
CA ILE A 282 19.36 -0.58 13.61
C ILE A 282 18.64 0.77 13.57
N TRP A 283 17.33 0.75 13.31
CA TRP A 283 16.47 1.93 13.34
C TRP A 283 15.02 1.54 13.59
N LYS A 284 14.22 2.53 14.00
CA LYS A 284 12.77 2.43 14.16
C LYS A 284 12.11 3.61 13.44
N TRP A 285 11.05 3.32 12.70
CA TRP A 285 10.22 4.31 12.05
C TRP A 285 8.78 4.19 12.58
N GLU A 286 8.16 5.32 12.88
CA GLU A 286 6.79 5.42 13.38
C GLU A 286 6.10 6.66 12.79
N ASP A 287 4.85 6.52 12.38
CA ASP A 287 3.97 7.64 11.98
C ASP A 287 2.53 7.27 12.32
N ASN A 288 2.02 7.87 13.40
CA ASN A 288 0.65 7.64 13.87
C ASN A 288 -0.39 8.49 13.13
N GLU A 289 0.02 9.44 12.30
CA GLU A 289 -0.89 10.41 11.66
C GLU A 289 -1.38 9.91 10.31
N VAL A 290 -0.52 9.23 9.53
CA VAL A 290 -0.83 8.87 8.14
C VAL A 290 -1.16 7.39 7.95
N VAL A 291 -0.56 6.51 8.75
CA VAL A 291 -0.65 5.06 8.55
C VAL A 291 -1.06 4.35 9.84
N GLU A 292 -2.36 4.12 10.00
CA GLU A 292 -2.87 3.32 11.11
C GLU A 292 -2.51 1.84 10.90
N GLY A 293 -1.84 1.22 11.87
CA GLY A 293 -1.48 -0.21 11.91
C GLY A 293 -0.83 -0.77 10.64
N ILE A 294 0.49 -0.96 10.62
CA ILE A 294 1.16 -1.57 9.45
C ILE A 294 0.72 -3.04 9.30
N PHE A 295 -0.05 -3.29 8.24
CA PHE A 295 -0.70 -4.56 7.97
C PHE A 295 0.11 -5.45 7.02
N ASP A 296 1.02 -4.91 6.23
CA ASP A 296 2.00 -5.73 5.52
C ASP A 296 3.21 -4.89 5.15
N LEU A 297 4.35 -5.55 4.94
CA LEU A 297 5.57 -4.87 4.52
C LEU A 297 6.45 -5.76 3.64
N THR A 298 7.18 -5.10 2.74
CA THR A 298 8.21 -5.72 1.90
C THR A 298 9.42 -4.80 1.80
N VAL A 299 10.54 -5.29 1.27
CA VAL A 299 11.79 -4.53 1.14
C VAL A 299 12.40 -4.79 -0.23
N ASP A 300 12.81 -3.76 -0.96
CA ASP A 300 13.42 -3.95 -2.29
C ASP A 300 14.93 -4.24 -2.23
N LYS A 301 15.51 -4.49 -3.41
CA LYS A 301 16.95 -4.72 -3.59
C LYS A 301 17.84 -3.57 -3.07
N ASP A 302 17.31 -2.34 -3.05
CA ASP A 302 18.01 -1.14 -2.60
C ASP A 302 17.79 -0.89 -1.09
N SER A 303 17.13 -1.82 -0.39
CA SER A 303 16.77 -1.77 1.02
C SER A 303 15.73 -0.70 1.39
N TYR A 304 14.97 -0.18 0.42
CA TYR A 304 13.79 0.62 0.73
C TYR A 304 12.69 -0.30 1.23
N VAL A 305 12.02 0.14 2.31
CA VAL A 305 10.92 -0.62 2.90
C VAL A 305 9.61 -0.02 2.46
N TYR A 306 8.69 -0.87 2.05
CA TYR A 306 7.35 -0.49 1.63
C TYR A 306 6.37 -1.08 2.64
N GLY A 307 5.49 -0.24 3.19
CA GLY A 307 4.47 -0.66 4.14
C GLY A 307 3.08 -0.23 3.69
N VAL A 308 2.08 -1.03 4.01
CA VAL A 308 0.66 -0.68 3.87
C VAL A 308 -0.01 -0.75 5.23
N GLY A 309 -0.86 0.23 5.55
CA GLY A 309 -1.58 0.30 6.81
C GLY A 309 -3.03 -0.15 6.71
N THR A 310 -3.59 -0.58 7.85
CA THR A 310 -5.03 -0.71 8.04
C THR A 310 -5.71 0.63 7.78
N SER A 311 -6.85 0.60 7.08
CA SER A 311 -7.65 1.81 6.81
C SER A 311 -6.90 2.92 6.05
N SER A 312 -5.72 2.62 5.51
CA SER A 312 -4.90 3.57 4.77
C SER A 312 -5.02 3.33 3.28
N THR A 313 -5.12 4.42 2.52
CA THR A 313 -5.01 4.41 1.06
C THR A 313 -3.59 4.73 0.62
N TYR A 314 -2.59 4.63 1.50
CA TYR A 314 -1.21 4.99 1.21
C TYR A 314 -0.28 3.79 1.29
N VAL A 315 0.67 3.75 0.37
CA VAL A 315 1.92 3.01 0.57
C VAL A 315 2.91 3.98 1.20
N VAL A 316 3.48 3.61 2.34
CA VAL A 316 4.64 4.30 2.88
C VAL A 316 5.91 3.69 2.31
N ILE A 317 6.83 4.53 1.85
CA ILE A 317 8.16 4.17 1.39
C ILE A 317 9.14 4.73 2.40
N ILE A 318 9.98 3.89 2.98
CA ILE A 318 10.95 4.26 4.02
C ILE A 318 12.35 3.99 3.49
N SER A 319 13.22 4.98 3.62
CA SER A 319 14.64 4.90 3.23
C SER A 319 15.38 3.77 3.97
N PRO A 320 16.49 3.26 3.41
CA PRO A 320 17.30 2.22 4.02
C PRO A 320 17.82 2.52 5.44
N ASN A 321 17.90 3.80 5.81
CA ASN A 321 18.36 4.27 7.12
C ASN A 321 17.20 4.64 8.07
N GLY A 322 15.95 4.49 7.65
CA GLY A 322 14.76 4.79 8.45
C GLY A 322 14.48 6.29 8.68
N LYS A 323 15.28 7.21 8.13
CA LYS A 323 15.21 8.65 8.45
C LYS A 323 14.26 9.44 7.56
N GLN A 324 14.07 8.98 6.33
CA GLN A 324 13.20 9.62 5.34
C GLN A 324 12.08 8.65 4.98
N SER A 325 10.87 9.18 4.88
CA SER A 325 9.71 8.48 4.34
C SER A 325 8.95 9.34 3.34
N LYS A 326 8.21 8.68 2.46
CA LYS A 326 7.28 9.28 1.49
C LYS A 326 6.00 8.46 1.45
N TYR A 327 4.88 9.13 1.24
CA TYR A 327 3.57 8.48 1.07
C TYR A 327 3.15 8.56 -0.39
N VAL A 328 2.73 7.42 -0.94
CA VAL A 328 2.13 7.34 -2.26
C VAL A 328 0.67 6.98 -2.11
N SER A 329 -0.21 7.89 -2.54
CA SER A 329 -1.65 7.68 -2.48
C SER A 329 -2.12 6.71 -3.56
N ILE A 330 -2.78 5.65 -3.11
CA ILE A 330 -3.38 4.58 -3.90
C ILE A 330 -4.87 4.88 -4.02
N LYS A 331 -5.23 5.95 -4.73
CA LYS A 331 -6.64 6.33 -4.88
C LYS A 331 -7.35 5.40 -5.86
N ASP A 332 -8.56 4.98 -5.51
CA ASP A 332 -9.57 4.56 -6.48
C ASP A 332 -10.62 5.67 -6.56
N LYS A 333 -11.04 6.07 -7.76
CA LYS A 333 -12.07 7.11 -7.92
C LYS A 333 -13.40 6.71 -7.28
N HIS A 334 -13.60 5.43 -6.99
CA HIS A 334 -14.92 4.92 -6.63
C HIS A 334 -15.02 4.35 -5.22
N ARG A 335 -13.93 4.12 -4.48
CA ARG A 335 -13.97 3.45 -3.15
C ARG A 335 -12.80 3.81 -2.24
N MET A 336 -13.05 3.87 -0.93
CA MET A 336 -11.99 3.75 0.06
C MET A 336 -11.42 2.33 0.01
N LEU A 337 -10.13 2.22 -0.30
CA LEU A 337 -9.42 0.95 -0.35
C LEU A 337 -8.70 0.73 0.97
N ASN A 338 -9.00 -0.37 1.65
CA ASN A 338 -8.14 -0.89 2.69
C ASN A 338 -7.04 -1.71 2.00
N LEU A 339 -5.83 -1.19 2.00
CA LEU A 339 -4.67 -1.95 1.52
C LEU A 339 -4.35 -3.06 2.54
N ARG A 340 -4.12 -4.27 2.06
CA ARG A 340 -3.96 -5.47 2.91
C ARG A 340 -2.66 -6.19 2.70
N SER A 341 -2.09 -6.10 1.52
CA SER A 341 -0.82 -6.77 1.31
C SER A 341 0.00 -6.08 0.28
N ILE A 342 1.31 -6.20 0.46
CA ILE A 342 2.29 -5.56 -0.37
C ILE A 342 3.47 -6.50 -0.55
N ASP A 343 3.88 -6.70 -1.79
CA ASP A 343 5.12 -7.42 -2.04
C ASP A 343 5.86 -6.86 -3.26
N CYS A 344 7.18 -6.97 -3.25
CA CYS A 344 8.04 -6.52 -4.33
C CYS A 344 8.83 -7.69 -4.88
N CYS A 345 8.92 -7.76 -6.20
CA CYS A 345 9.71 -8.78 -6.85
C CYS A 345 11.19 -8.37 -6.75
N GLN A 346 12.02 -9.09 -6.01
CA GLN A 346 13.46 -8.76 -5.88
C GLN A 346 14.20 -8.69 -7.22
N GLN A 347 13.69 -9.37 -8.25
CA GLN A 347 14.29 -9.42 -9.58
C GLN A 347 13.75 -8.36 -10.55
N SER A 348 12.70 -7.62 -10.18
CA SER A 348 12.15 -6.57 -11.03
C SER A 348 11.88 -5.29 -10.24
N SER A 349 11.78 -4.17 -10.93
CA SER A 349 11.38 -2.91 -10.30
C SER A 349 9.87 -2.86 -10.08
N LYS A 350 9.23 -3.94 -9.63
CA LYS A 350 7.76 -4.01 -9.50
C LYS A 350 7.31 -4.19 -8.06
N LEU A 351 6.32 -3.40 -7.69
CA LEU A 351 5.61 -3.44 -6.41
C LEU A 351 4.15 -3.82 -6.65
N TYR A 352 3.67 -4.82 -5.92
CA TYR A 352 2.33 -5.35 -6.02
C TYR A 352 1.59 -4.97 -4.75
N VAL A 353 0.47 -4.26 -4.91
CA VAL A 353 -0.33 -3.76 -3.78
C VAL A 353 -1.74 -4.29 -3.94
N THR A 354 -2.23 -4.97 -2.91
CA THR A 354 -3.53 -5.64 -2.91
C THR A 354 -4.45 -5.03 -1.86
N ASP A 355 -5.73 -4.88 -2.21
CA ASP A 355 -6.77 -4.41 -1.29
C ASP A 355 -7.68 -5.54 -0.75
N ASP A 356 -8.59 -5.17 0.16
CA ASP A 356 -9.65 -6.01 0.74
C ASP A 356 -10.60 -6.66 -0.29
N PHE A 357 -10.55 -6.26 -1.55
CA PHE A 357 -11.39 -6.81 -2.62
C PHE A 357 -10.57 -7.64 -3.60
N LEU A 358 -9.32 -7.98 -3.26
CA LEU A 358 -8.37 -8.67 -4.12
C LEU A 358 -8.12 -7.93 -5.45
N ASN A 359 -8.29 -6.60 -5.47
CA ASN A 359 -7.76 -5.82 -6.58
C ASN A 359 -6.27 -5.66 -6.34
N THR A 360 -5.48 -6.05 -7.33
CA THR A 360 -4.02 -5.90 -7.26
C THR A 360 -3.59 -4.84 -8.25
N ARG A 361 -2.78 -3.90 -7.76
CA ARG A 361 -2.17 -2.84 -8.53
C ARG A 361 -0.67 -3.10 -8.62
N ILE A 362 -0.13 -2.95 -9.83
CA ILE A 362 1.29 -3.15 -10.09
C ILE A 362 1.92 -1.78 -10.36
N TYR A 363 2.89 -1.41 -9.53
CA TYR A 363 3.67 -0.20 -9.68
C TYR A 363 5.08 -0.54 -10.15
N GLU A 364 5.63 0.30 -11.01
CA GLU A 364 7.05 0.34 -11.30
C GLU A 364 7.76 1.25 -10.30
N ILE A 365 8.86 0.77 -9.75
CA ILE A 365 9.72 1.45 -8.77
C ILE A 365 10.86 2.11 -9.55
N ASN A 366 10.79 3.43 -9.72
CA ASN A 366 11.85 4.21 -10.35
C ASN A 366 12.78 4.81 -9.31
#